data_AF-A0A0A9BZY8-F1
#
_entry.id   AF-A0A0A9BZY8-F1
#
_cell.length_a   1.000
_cell.length_b   1.000
_cell.length_c   1.000
_cell.angle_alpha   90.00
_cell.angle_beta   90.00
_cell.angle_gamma   90.00
#
_symmetry.space_group_name_H-M   'P 1'
#
loop_
_entity.id
_entity.type
_entity.pdbx_description
1 polymer ?
#
loop_
_entity_poly.entity_id
_entity_poly.type
_entity_poly.pdbx_seq_one_letter_code
_entity_poly.pdbx_strand_id
1 'polypeptide(L)'
;MKKTPRAPAAAAGGKWRCQHCGAEKTPQWRVGPEGPGTLCNACGVRHRKGRLVPEYRRLKSPTFSSELHSNRHHRVVEMRRQREQSAAKVAAAVGADGGSRQVED
;
A
#
# COMPACT_ATOMS: atom_id res chain seq x y z
N MET A 1 25.74 3.22 -23.54
CA MET A 1 25.16 4.52 -23.13
C MET A 1 24.32 4.34 -21.87
N LYS A 2 24.71 4.92 -20.73
CA LYS A 2 23.95 4.84 -19.46
C LYS A 2 22.88 5.94 -19.48
N LYS A 3 21.64 5.62 -19.86
CA LYS A 3 20.52 6.60 -19.87
C LYS A 3 20.22 7.01 -18.43
N THR A 4 20.63 8.21 -18.04
CA THR A 4 20.33 8.82 -16.74
C THR A 4 18.81 9.05 -16.64
N PRO A 5 18.14 8.67 -15.51
CA PRO A 5 16.72 8.94 -15.35
C PRO A 5 16.44 10.43 -15.33
N ARG A 6 15.44 10.88 -16.11
CA ARG A 6 14.95 12.26 -16.00
C ARG A 6 14.23 12.41 -14.68
N ALA A 7 14.80 13.28 -13.86
CA ALA A 7 14.34 13.57 -12.53
C ALA A 7 13.13 14.56 -12.61
N PRO A 8 11.95 14.29 -12.01
CA PRO A 8 10.82 15.23 -11.86
C PRO A 8 11.12 16.54 -11.12
N ALA A 9 10.42 17.61 -11.49
CA ALA A 9 10.65 18.97 -11.01
C ALA A 9 10.30 19.25 -9.53
N ALA A 10 9.81 18.26 -8.77
CA ALA A 10 9.29 18.47 -7.41
C ALA A 10 10.30 18.03 -6.33
N ALA A 11 11.39 18.78 -6.17
CA ALA A 11 12.05 19.07 -4.89
C ALA A 11 13.40 19.74 -5.16
N ALA A 12 13.43 21.07 -5.04
CA ALA A 12 14.66 21.80 -4.79
C ALA A 12 15.27 21.27 -3.47
N GLY A 13 16.44 20.63 -3.56
CA GLY A 13 17.31 20.32 -2.41
C GLY A 13 17.03 19.05 -1.59
N GLY A 14 15.88 18.38 -1.74
CA GLY A 14 15.54 17.17 -0.96
C GLY A 14 16.00 15.86 -1.61
N LYS A 15 16.37 14.85 -0.80
CA LYS A 15 16.51 13.46 -1.29
C LYS A 15 15.13 12.92 -1.66
N TRP A 16 14.96 12.46 -2.90
CA TRP A 16 13.65 12.01 -3.37
C TRP A 16 13.29 10.67 -2.78
N ARG A 17 12.05 10.54 -2.32
CA ARG A 17 11.54 9.33 -1.65
C ARG A 17 10.20 8.96 -2.24
N CYS A 18 10.03 7.68 -2.60
CA CYS A 18 8.74 7.14 -3.01
C CYS A 18 7.77 7.20 -1.81
N GLN A 19 6.65 7.90 -1.95
CA GLN A 19 5.68 8.06 -0.87
C GLN A 19 5.01 6.75 -0.47
N HIS A 20 4.87 5.79 -1.40
CA HIS A 20 4.31 4.49 -1.08
C HIS A 20 5.29 3.58 -0.34
N CYS A 21 6.49 3.38 -0.92
CA CYS A 21 7.43 2.35 -0.47
C CYS A 21 8.70 2.89 0.19
N GLY A 22 8.81 4.18 0.44
CA GLY A 22 9.98 4.81 1.07
C GLY A 22 11.29 4.71 0.28
N ALA A 23 11.28 4.19 -0.96
CA ALA A 23 12.49 3.96 -1.74
C ALA A 23 13.11 5.28 -2.20
N GLU A 24 14.39 5.44 -1.97
CA GLU A 24 15.16 6.63 -2.35
C GLU A 24 15.85 6.49 -3.71
N LYS A 25 15.99 5.25 -4.20
CA LYS A 25 16.63 4.93 -5.48
C LYS A 25 15.63 4.26 -6.41
N THR A 26 15.54 4.76 -7.64
CA THR A 26 14.69 4.19 -8.69
C THR A 26 15.20 4.61 -10.07
N PRO A 27 15.12 3.74 -11.10
CA PRO A 27 15.55 4.10 -12.45
C PRO A 27 14.61 5.09 -13.16
N GLN A 28 13.43 5.35 -12.60
CA GLN A 28 12.52 6.39 -13.08
C GLN A 28 11.57 6.77 -11.95
N TRP A 29 11.28 8.05 -11.85
CA TRP A 29 10.23 8.58 -10.98
C TRP A 29 8.96 8.83 -11.81
N ARG A 30 7.81 8.54 -11.23
CA ARG A 30 6.49 8.60 -11.88
C ARG A 30 5.56 9.48 -11.06
N VAL A 31 4.52 9.97 -11.75
CA VAL A 31 3.41 10.69 -11.13
C VAL A 31 2.65 9.74 -10.21
N GLY A 32 2.42 10.17 -8.98
CA GLY A 32 1.56 9.53 -7.99
C GLY A 32 0.37 10.39 -7.64
N PRO A 33 -0.36 10.04 -6.56
CA PRO A 33 -1.56 10.77 -6.15
C PRO A 33 -1.25 12.22 -5.75
N GLU A 34 -0.10 12.46 -5.12
CA GLU A 34 0.34 13.81 -4.73
C GLU A 34 1.10 14.56 -5.85
N GLY A 35 1.02 14.07 -7.09
CA GLY A 35 1.57 14.76 -8.26
C GLY A 35 2.87 14.16 -8.82
N PRO A 36 3.58 14.91 -9.69
CA PRO A 36 4.73 14.40 -10.42
C PRO A 36 5.92 14.04 -9.53
N GLY A 37 6.44 12.82 -9.70
CA GLY A 37 7.69 12.40 -9.06
C GLY A 37 7.57 11.84 -7.65
N THR A 38 6.36 11.61 -7.18
CA THR A 38 6.07 11.12 -5.84
C THR A 38 6.20 9.60 -5.71
N LEU A 39 6.20 8.86 -6.82
CA LEU A 39 6.33 7.40 -6.83
C LEU A 39 7.55 6.92 -7.60
N CYS A 40 8.16 5.85 -7.10
CA CYS A 40 9.16 5.10 -7.86
C CYS A 40 8.56 4.38 -9.07
N ASN A 41 9.41 3.81 -9.93
CA ASN A 41 8.96 3.17 -11.17
C ASN A 41 7.93 2.05 -10.92
N ALA A 42 8.18 1.12 -10.00
CA ALA A 42 7.27 -0.01 -9.78
C ALA A 42 5.97 0.40 -9.08
N CYS A 43 6.03 1.34 -8.12
CA CYS A 43 4.81 1.84 -7.47
C CYS A 43 3.98 2.63 -8.47
N GLY A 44 4.60 3.47 -9.30
CA GLY A 44 3.90 4.29 -10.29
C GLY A 44 3.20 3.47 -11.39
N VAL A 45 3.82 2.40 -11.91
CA VAL A 45 3.14 1.52 -12.88
C VAL A 45 1.93 0.80 -12.27
N ARG A 46 1.98 0.53 -10.97
CA ARG A 46 0.90 -0.13 -10.25
C ARG A 46 -0.22 0.85 -9.87
N HIS A 47 0.15 2.07 -9.49
CA HIS A 47 -0.76 3.18 -9.23
C HIS A 47 -1.62 3.47 -10.46
N ARG A 48 -0.99 3.63 -11.64
CA ARG A 48 -1.69 3.84 -12.91
C ARG A 48 -2.73 2.76 -13.23
N LYS A 49 -2.49 1.53 -12.78
CA LYS A 49 -3.40 0.39 -12.98
C LYS A 49 -4.48 0.27 -11.90
N GLY A 50 -4.54 1.17 -10.91
CA GLY A 50 -5.46 1.07 -9.77
C GLY A 50 -5.17 -0.11 -8.84
N ARG A 51 -3.95 -0.69 -8.90
CA ARG A 51 -3.57 -1.88 -8.12
C ARG A 51 -2.60 -1.58 -6.98
N LEU A 52 -2.33 -0.30 -6.71
CA LEU A 52 -1.39 0.10 -5.66
C LEU A 52 -2.12 0.10 -4.33
N VAL A 53 -1.93 -0.98 -3.60
CA VAL A 53 -2.61 -1.24 -2.33
C VAL A 53 -1.62 -1.21 -1.17
N PRO A 54 -2.07 -0.89 0.07
CA PRO A 54 -1.20 -0.84 1.24
C PRO A 54 -0.40 -2.12 1.49
N GLU A 55 -0.99 -3.29 1.22
CA GLU A 55 -0.37 -4.60 1.41
C GLU A 55 0.72 -4.92 0.37
N TYR A 56 0.79 -4.15 -0.72
CA TYR A 56 1.88 -4.29 -1.67
C TYR A 56 3.10 -3.51 -1.22
N ARG A 57 4.24 -4.19 -1.10
CA ARG A 57 5.52 -3.52 -0.94
C ARG A 57 6.64 -4.34 -1.57
N ARG A 58 7.57 -3.67 -2.25
CA ARG A 58 8.74 -4.34 -2.84
C ARG A 58 9.68 -4.80 -1.73
N LEU A 59 10.36 -5.92 -1.93
CA LEU A 59 11.34 -6.47 -0.97
C LEU A 59 12.44 -5.46 -0.61
N LYS A 60 12.97 -4.73 -1.59
CA LYS A 60 14.03 -3.72 -1.39
C LYS A 60 13.53 -2.40 -0.81
N SER A 61 12.29 -2.35 -0.32
CA SER A 61 11.76 -1.16 0.34
C SER A 61 12.27 -1.12 1.78
N PRO A 62 12.73 0.05 2.29
CA PRO A 62 13.16 0.19 3.69
C PRO A 62 12.03 -0.09 4.69
N THR A 63 10.78 0.07 4.25
CA THR A 63 9.56 -0.12 5.05
C THR A 63 8.94 -1.52 4.87
N PHE A 64 9.66 -2.47 4.26
CA PHE A 64 9.15 -3.83 4.04
C PHE A 64 9.04 -4.61 5.34
N SER A 65 7.86 -5.19 5.58
CA SER A 65 7.61 -6.18 6.62
C SER A 65 6.86 -7.35 5.97
N SER A 66 7.34 -8.57 6.15
CA SER A 66 6.76 -9.80 5.56
C SER A 66 5.38 -10.14 6.11
N GLU A 67 5.05 -9.64 7.29
CA GLU A 67 3.76 -9.81 7.95
C GLU A 67 2.69 -8.91 7.32
N LEU A 68 3.04 -7.64 7.06
CA LEU A 68 2.10 -6.65 6.54
C LEU A 68 2.11 -6.55 5.01
N HIS A 69 3.18 -7.01 4.37
CA HIS A 69 3.43 -6.72 2.96
C HIS A 69 3.91 -7.91 2.14
N SER A 70 3.57 -7.88 0.86
CA SER A 70 4.14 -8.78 -0.14
C SER A 70 4.50 -8.06 -1.43
N ASN A 71 5.52 -8.57 -2.11
CA ASN A 71 5.91 -8.11 -3.45
C ASN A 71 5.13 -8.86 -4.56
N ARG A 72 4.47 -9.98 -4.24
CA ARG A 72 3.76 -10.84 -5.20
C ARG A 72 2.28 -10.49 -5.23
N HIS A 73 1.71 -10.36 -6.43
CA HIS A 73 0.30 -10.00 -6.59
C HIS A 73 -0.65 -11.02 -5.95
N HIS A 74 -0.45 -12.32 -6.22
CA HIS A 74 -1.29 -13.38 -5.67
C HIS A 74 -1.40 -13.31 -4.14
N ARG A 75 -0.26 -13.21 -3.45
CA ARG A 75 -0.22 -13.09 -1.99
C ARG A 75 -0.88 -11.80 -1.48
N VAL A 76 -0.79 -10.69 -2.22
CA VAL A 76 -1.50 -9.45 -1.88
C VAL A 76 -3.02 -9.61 -1.94
N VAL A 77 -3.53 -10.30 -2.96
CA VAL A 77 -4.97 -10.59 -3.09
C VAL A 77 -5.43 -11.50 -1.95
N GLU A 78 -4.66 -12.54 -1.66
CA GLU A 78 -4.95 -13.46 -0.56
C GLU A 78 -5.00 -12.75 0.80
N MET A 79 -4.01 -11.91 1.13
CA MET A 79 -4.00 -11.13 2.38
C MET A 79 -5.24 -10.23 2.53
N ARG A 80 -5.74 -9.67 1.43
CA ARG A 80 -6.97 -8.86 1.44
C ARG A 80 -8.20 -9.69 1.72
N ARG A 81 -8.35 -10.84 1.06
CA ARG A 81 -9.45 -11.78 1.32
C ARG A 81 -9.45 -12.24 2.79
N GLN A 82 -8.27 -12.53 3.34
CA GLN A 82 -8.12 -12.91 4.74
C GLN A 82 -8.54 -11.77 5.68
N ARG A 83 -8.15 -10.52 5.40
CA ARG A 83 -8.58 -9.35 6.19
C ARG A 83 -10.09 -9.13 6.15
N GLU A 84 -10.71 -9.26 4.98
CA GLU A 84 -12.17 -9.17 4.82
C GLU A 84 -12.89 -10.27 5.60
N GLN A 85 -12.40 -11.51 5.55
CA GLN A 85 -12.95 -12.62 6.33
C GLN A 85 -12.80 -12.39 7.84
N SER A 86 -11.65 -11.90 8.30
CA SER A 86 -11.44 -11.57 9.70
C SER A 86 -12.33 -10.42 10.16
N ALA A 87 -12.49 -9.38 9.34
CA ALA A 87 -13.40 -8.27 9.63
C ALA A 87 -14.86 -8.71 9.72
N ALA A 88 -15.32 -9.57 8.80
CA ALA A 88 -16.66 -10.14 8.83
C ALA A 88 -16.90 -11.01 10.08
N LYS A 89 -15.90 -11.81 10.48
CA LYS A 89 -15.96 -12.61 11.72
C LYS A 89 -16.06 -11.73 12.96
N VAL A 90 -15.27 -10.66 13.03
CA VAL A 90 -15.33 -9.69 14.14
C VAL A 90 -16.71 -9.02 14.18
N ALA A 91 -17.21 -8.54 13.04
CA ALA A 91 -18.54 -7.92 12.97
C ALA A 91 -19.66 -8.87 13.43
N ALA A 92 -19.60 -10.14 13.05
CA ALA A 92 -20.55 -11.16 13.50
C ALA A 92 -20.47 -11.44 15.01
N ALA A 93 -19.27 -11.43 15.59
CA ALA A 93 -19.07 -11.66 17.02
C ALA A 93 -19.58 -10.48 17.88
N VAL A 94 -19.37 -9.24 17.42
CA VAL A 94 -19.84 -8.03 18.13
C VAL A 94 -21.36 -7.87 18.01
N GLY A 95 -22.00 -8.39 16.97
CA GLY A 95 -23.47 -8.40 16.86
C GLY A 95 -24.19 -9.36 17.81
N ALA A 96 -23.48 -10.22 18.53
CA ALA A 96 -24.06 -11.25 19.39
C ALA A 96 -24.21 -10.83 20.87
N ASP A 97 -23.69 -9.67 21.30
CA ASP A 97 -23.77 -9.22 22.71
C ASP A 97 -24.96 -8.30 23.04
N GLY A 98 -25.84 -8.03 22.06
CA GLY A 98 -27.00 -7.14 22.20
C GLY A 98 -28.33 -7.80 22.58
N GLY A 99 -28.35 -8.80 23.48
CA GLY A 99 -29.56 -9.58 23.81
C GLY A 99 -30.01 -9.51 25.28
N SER A 100 -31.13 -8.82 25.52
CA SER A 100 -32.08 -8.95 26.65
C SER A 100 -31.74 -8.34 28.03
N ARG A 101 -32.22 -7.11 28.27
CA ARG A 101 -32.83 -6.76 29.56
C ARG A 101 -34.34 -6.92 29.42
N GLN A 102 -34.88 -8.05 29.87
CA GLN A 102 -36.31 -8.18 30.18
C GLN A 102 -36.56 -7.39 31.48
N VAL A 103 -37.46 -6.42 31.43
CA VAL A 103 -38.18 -5.94 32.62
C VAL A 103 -39.60 -6.49 32.46
N GLU A 104 -39.98 -7.42 33.32
CA GLU A 104 -41.37 -7.87 33.46
C GLU A 104 -41.98 -7.11 34.64
N ASP A 105 -43.19 -6.58 34.47
CA ASP A 105 -44.06 -5.99 35.50
C ASP A 105 -45.38 -6.80 35.53
#